data_AF-A0A6I3A5G8-F1
#
_entry.id   AF-A0A6I3A5G8-F1
#
_cell.length_a   1.000
_cell.length_b   1.000
_cell.length_c   1.000
_cell.angle_alpha   90.00
_cell.angle_beta   90.00
_cell.angle_gamma   90.00
#
_symmetry.space_group_name_H-M   'P 1'
#
loop_
_entity.id
_entity.type
_entity.pdbx_description
1 polymer ?
#
loop_
_entity_poly.entity_id
_entity_poly.type
_entity_poly.pdbx_seq_one_letter_code
_entity_poly.pdbx_strand_id
1 'polypeptide(L)'
;MATARTEITEIVTGLGMLGFASLEHAITVRSALVRNVETVHFERLEDAFAQGTHRREFVVAWANGEAFARSNDGLRGRPPWQVEWKGPHKPPGYEQIPADLRVDHVYLLSCKYGSTILHNVSPAHLFDRRLADRRGERVDWFATVAPEAYQDLYSACRAEMGRDELPADVGDLRTDHRRVFKSLPRTWSAGTAEPYHELVRSVSVVSAQRWNASLTPAVREEFLWRILRLQPSPYFVLGATDEHDPLRYRVLTPWDFRARFAFRAFDAWPHVVGQPIVRWRAVVLDRVLGTERTIDGHVEIRWSHGRFSGVPEAKVHLDSHPHTVAGYEPLS
;
A
#
# COMPACT_ATOMS: atom_id res chain seq x y z
N MET A 1 -5.99 11.58 -13.95
CA MET A 1 -4.64 11.77 -14.53
C MET A 1 -3.63 11.33 -13.50
N ALA A 2 -2.58 10.61 -13.91
CA ALA A 2 -1.46 10.32 -13.04
C ALA A 2 -0.77 11.64 -12.65
N THR A 3 -0.13 11.70 -11.48
CA THR A 3 0.63 12.90 -11.11
C THR A 3 1.93 12.94 -11.91
N ALA A 4 2.49 14.13 -12.17
CA ALA A 4 3.77 14.27 -12.88
C ALA A 4 4.86 13.40 -12.24
N ARG A 5 4.89 13.31 -10.90
CA ARG A 5 5.80 12.44 -10.15
C ARG A 5 5.62 10.96 -10.52
N THR A 6 4.38 10.47 -10.64
CA THR A 6 4.07 9.08 -11.02
C THR A 6 4.60 8.76 -12.41
N GLU A 7 4.30 9.61 -13.39
CA GLU A 7 4.78 9.46 -14.78
C GLU A 7 6.32 9.40 -14.82
N ILE A 8 7.00 10.31 -14.12
CA ILE A 8 8.46 10.31 -13.99
C ILE A 8 8.95 8.98 -13.40
N THR A 9 8.43 8.59 -12.24
CA THR A 9 8.97 7.43 -11.52
C THR A 9 8.78 6.09 -12.23
N GLU A 10 7.72 5.96 -13.04
CA GLU A 10 7.38 4.72 -13.73
C GLU A 10 8.03 4.68 -15.12
N ILE A 11 7.82 5.71 -15.96
CA ILE A 11 8.32 5.73 -17.33
C ILE A 11 9.85 5.79 -17.35
N VAL A 12 10.46 6.60 -16.49
CA VAL A 12 11.93 6.74 -16.44
C VAL A 12 12.59 5.46 -15.95
N THR A 13 11.96 4.73 -15.03
CA THR A 13 12.43 3.38 -14.66
C THR A 13 12.39 2.43 -15.85
N GLY A 14 11.35 2.48 -16.68
CA GLY A 14 11.32 1.72 -17.94
C GLY A 14 12.43 2.12 -18.92
N LEU A 15 12.64 3.43 -19.12
CA LEU A 15 13.70 3.95 -20.01
C LEU A 15 15.10 3.52 -19.54
N GLY A 16 15.36 3.51 -18.23
CA GLY A 16 16.63 3.07 -17.65
C GLY A 16 17.00 1.61 -17.96
N MET A 17 16.03 0.80 -18.41
CA MET A 17 16.29 -0.60 -18.79
C MET A 17 16.79 -0.76 -20.23
N LEU A 18 16.68 0.29 -21.06
CA LEU A 18 16.93 0.20 -22.51
C LEU A 18 18.40 0.37 -22.90
N GLY A 19 19.28 0.66 -21.94
CA GLY A 19 20.73 0.75 -22.18
C GLY A 19 21.18 2.02 -22.92
N PHE A 20 20.38 3.10 -22.90
CA PHE A 20 20.83 4.39 -23.41
C PHE A 20 21.99 4.95 -22.57
N ALA A 21 22.84 5.76 -23.20
CA ALA A 21 24.01 6.34 -22.55
C ALA A 21 23.68 7.38 -21.46
N SER A 22 22.51 8.03 -21.54
CA SER A 22 22.06 9.00 -20.56
C SER A 22 20.54 9.12 -20.52
N LEU A 23 20.03 9.61 -19.39
CA LEU A 23 18.61 9.93 -19.20
C LEU A 23 18.12 10.96 -20.22
N GLU A 24 18.89 12.03 -20.44
CA GLU A 24 18.54 13.09 -21.39
C GLU A 24 18.37 12.54 -22.82
N HIS A 25 19.29 11.66 -23.24
CA HIS A 25 19.18 11.02 -24.53
C HIS A 25 17.96 10.10 -24.61
N ALA A 26 17.69 9.31 -23.56
CA ALA A 26 16.55 8.40 -23.52
C ALA A 26 15.20 9.13 -23.62
N ILE A 27 15.05 10.28 -22.96
CA ILE A 27 13.86 11.13 -23.04
C ILE A 27 13.71 11.68 -24.46
N THR A 28 14.78 12.22 -25.04
CA THR A 28 14.77 12.86 -26.38
C THR A 28 14.44 11.88 -27.50
N VAL A 29 14.94 10.65 -27.41
CA VAL A 29 14.71 9.61 -28.43
C VAL A 29 13.25 9.16 -28.49
N ARG A 30 12.50 9.29 -27.38
CA ARG A 30 11.09 8.87 -27.27
C ARG A 30 10.86 7.45 -27.79
N SER A 31 11.66 6.52 -27.27
CA SER A 31 11.75 5.15 -27.79
C SER A 31 10.40 4.44 -27.88
N ALA A 32 10.08 3.91 -29.06
CA ALA A 32 8.87 3.12 -29.30
C ALA A 32 8.86 1.76 -28.56
N LEU A 33 9.98 1.38 -27.93
CA LEU A 33 10.05 0.18 -27.07
C LEU A 33 9.33 0.38 -25.73
N VAL A 34 9.12 1.64 -25.30
CA VAL A 34 8.25 1.93 -24.15
C VAL A 34 6.82 2.11 -24.65
N ARG A 35 5.99 1.10 -24.44
CA ARG A 35 4.60 1.04 -24.92
C ARG A 35 3.65 1.77 -23.98
N ASN A 36 2.52 2.21 -24.55
CA ASN A 36 1.46 2.99 -23.90
C ASN A 36 1.90 4.35 -23.35
N VAL A 37 3.04 4.86 -23.79
CA VAL A 37 3.50 6.21 -23.49
C VAL A 37 3.29 7.08 -24.73
N GLU A 38 2.26 7.89 -24.71
CA GLU A 38 1.94 8.85 -25.78
C GLU A 38 2.85 10.08 -25.75
N THR A 39 2.90 10.82 -26.86
CA THR A 39 3.67 12.07 -27.03
C THR A 39 3.48 13.05 -25.87
N VAL A 40 2.25 13.24 -25.39
CA VAL A 40 1.95 14.15 -24.27
C VAL A 40 2.68 13.79 -22.97
N HIS A 41 2.97 12.50 -22.75
CA HIS A 41 3.73 12.08 -21.58
C HIS A 41 5.22 12.44 -21.73
N PHE A 42 5.79 12.22 -22.93
CA PHE A 42 7.18 12.62 -23.20
C PHE A 42 7.37 14.14 -23.11
N GLU A 43 6.43 14.93 -23.63
CA GLU A 43 6.45 16.40 -23.50
C GLU A 43 6.46 16.83 -22.03
N ARG A 44 5.63 16.22 -21.18
CA ARG A 44 5.64 16.49 -19.74
C ARG A 44 6.95 16.10 -19.06
N LEU A 45 7.56 14.98 -19.47
CA LEU A 45 8.86 14.55 -18.94
C LEU A 45 9.98 15.51 -19.36
N GLU A 46 10.01 15.93 -20.63
CA GLU A 46 10.96 16.91 -21.16
C GLU A 46 10.84 18.25 -20.44
N ASP A 47 9.62 18.77 -20.31
CA ASP A 47 9.35 20.02 -19.61
C ASP A 47 9.80 19.95 -18.16
N ALA A 48 9.42 18.88 -17.44
CA ALA A 48 9.80 18.68 -16.05
C ALA A 48 11.32 18.58 -15.87
N PHE A 49 12.00 17.87 -16.78
CA PHE A 49 13.46 17.69 -16.79
C PHE A 49 14.18 19.01 -17.09
N ALA A 50 13.77 19.75 -18.13
CA ALA A 50 14.35 21.03 -18.54
C ALA A 50 14.20 22.11 -17.46
N GLN A 51 13.03 22.15 -16.79
CA GLN A 51 12.79 23.05 -15.66
C GLN A 51 13.53 22.63 -14.39
N GLY A 52 14.13 21.43 -14.36
CA GLY A 52 14.83 20.91 -13.20
C GLY A 52 13.92 20.58 -12.02
N THR A 53 12.63 20.36 -12.29
CA THR A 53 11.67 19.85 -11.29
C THR A 53 11.89 18.34 -11.10
N HIS A 54 11.62 17.81 -9.90
CA HIS A 54 11.71 16.36 -9.62
C HIS A 54 13.05 15.69 -9.98
N ARG A 55 14.17 16.44 -9.96
CA ARG A 55 15.51 15.93 -10.34
C ARG A 55 15.88 14.63 -9.64
N ARG A 56 15.52 14.50 -8.36
CA ARG A 56 15.81 13.31 -7.56
C ARG A 56 15.04 12.11 -8.06
N GLU A 57 13.75 12.26 -8.33
CA GLU A 57 12.90 11.19 -8.85
C GLU A 57 13.39 10.70 -10.21
N PHE A 58 13.81 11.59 -11.10
CA PHE A 58 14.45 11.23 -12.36
C PHE A 58 15.69 10.35 -12.17
N VAL A 59 16.64 10.80 -11.33
CA VAL A 59 17.90 10.09 -11.09
C VAL A 59 17.66 8.72 -10.45
N VAL A 60 16.82 8.67 -9.42
CA VAL A 60 16.52 7.42 -8.70
C VAL A 60 15.77 6.45 -9.61
N ALA A 61 14.76 6.92 -10.36
CA ALA A 61 14.00 6.08 -11.28
C ALA A 61 14.89 5.49 -12.38
N TRP A 62 15.78 6.31 -12.96
CA TRP A 62 16.77 5.86 -13.94
C TRP A 62 17.69 4.77 -13.36
N ALA A 63 18.29 5.04 -12.21
CA ALA A 63 19.19 4.10 -11.54
C ALA A 63 18.49 2.78 -11.14
N ASN A 64 17.20 2.83 -10.83
CA ASN A 64 16.40 1.64 -10.58
C ASN A 64 16.22 0.78 -11.84
N GLY A 65 15.90 1.41 -12.97
CA GLY A 65 15.80 0.72 -14.26
C GLY A 65 17.11 0.06 -14.66
N GLU A 66 18.21 0.78 -14.55
CA GLU A 66 19.54 0.25 -14.84
C GLU A 66 19.94 -0.92 -13.93
N ALA A 67 19.67 -0.79 -12.63
CA ALA A 67 19.98 -1.86 -11.67
C ALA A 67 19.21 -3.14 -12.00
N PHE A 68 17.92 -3.02 -12.32
CA PHE A 68 17.12 -4.15 -12.76
C PHE A 68 17.62 -4.74 -14.08
N ALA A 69 18.05 -3.89 -15.03
CA ALA A 69 18.58 -4.36 -16.30
C ALA A 69 19.87 -5.19 -16.11
N ARG A 70 20.75 -4.79 -15.19
CA ARG A 70 22.01 -5.49 -14.92
C ARG A 70 21.85 -6.71 -14.01
N SER A 71 20.84 -6.73 -13.15
CA SER A 71 20.69 -7.77 -12.13
C SER A 71 20.50 -9.18 -12.70
N ASN A 72 21.04 -10.18 -11.99
CA ASN A 72 20.92 -11.60 -12.34
C ASN A 72 19.48 -12.11 -12.26
N ASP A 73 18.67 -11.54 -11.35
CA ASP A 73 17.25 -11.86 -11.22
C ASP A 73 16.38 -11.02 -12.17
N GLY A 74 16.93 -9.92 -12.71
CA GLY A 74 16.27 -9.05 -13.70
C GLY A 74 16.59 -9.46 -15.13
N LEU A 75 17.12 -8.52 -15.92
CA LEU A 75 17.36 -8.73 -17.36
C LEU A 75 18.74 -9.33 -17.68
N ARG A 76 19.65 -9.49 -16.71
CA ARG A 76 20.99 -10.08 -16.93
C ARG A 76 21.80 -9.37 -18.02
N GLY A 77 21.67 -8.05 -18.09
CA GLY A 77 22.34 -7.19 -19.07
C GLY A 77 21.73 -7.24 -20.48
N ARG A 78 20.67 -8.02 -20.73
CA ARG A 78 20.02 -8.03 -22.04
C ARG A 78 19.13 -6.80 -22.20
N PRO A 79 19.09 -6.15 -23.38
CA PRO A 79 18.08 -5.15 -23.66
C PRO A 79 16.70 -5.84 -23.75
N PRO A 80 15.63 -5.26 -23.18
CA PRO A 80 14.29 -5.79 -23.35
C PRO A 80 13.78 -5.52 -24.77
N TRP A 81 12.87 -6.34 -25.26
CA TRP A 81 12.18 -6.09 -26.53
C TRP A 81 11.05 -5.08 -26.38
N GLN A 82 10.45 -5.00 -25.19
CA GLN A 82 9.47 -3.98 -24.85
C GLN A 82 9.32 -3.77 -23.35
N VAL A 83 8.98 -2.54 -22.99
CA VAL A 83 8.55 -2.15 -21.64
C VAL A 83 7.16 -1.53 -21.77
N GLU A 84 6.15 -2.18 -21.23
CA GLU A 84 4.77 -1.68 -21.24
C GLU A 84 4.51 -0.91 -19.96
N TRP A 85 4.26 0.39 -20.10
CA TRP A 85 3.73 1.20 -19.00
C TRP A 85 2.22 0.97 -18.90
N LYS A 86 1.73 0.73 -17.69
CA LYS A 86 0.30 0.54 -17.48
C LYS A 86 -0.44 1.87 -17.30
N GLY A 87 0.24 2.86 -16.74
CA GLY A 87 -0.30 4.19 -16.49
C GLY A 87 -1.55 4.17 -15.60
N PRO A 88 -2.43 5.19 -15.73
CA PRO A 88 -3.59 5.34 -14.86
C PRO A 88 -4.70 4.30 -15.11
N HIS A 89 -4.51 3.42 -16.10
CA HIS A 89 -5.51 2.42 -16.47
C HIS A 89 -5.67 1.39 -15.35
N LYS A 90 -6.90 1.30 -14.83
CA LYS A 90 -7.30 0.14 -14.04
C LYS A 90 -7.56 -1.01 -15.00
N PRO A 91 -6.87 -2.14 -14.88
CA PRO A 91 -7.11 -3.26 -15.77
C PRO A 91 -8.56 -3.73 -15.60
N PRO A 92 -9.22 -4.21 -16.67
CA PRO A 92 -10.54 -4.81 -16.54
C PRO A 92 -10.42 -6.07 -15.68
N GLY A 93 -11.00 -6.02 -14.48
CA GLY A 93 -10.98 -7.13 -13.53
C GLY A 93 -9.98 -6.96 -12.39
N TYR A 94 -9.59 -8.09 -11.80
CA TYR A 94 -8.84 -8.12 -10.55
C TYR A 94 -7.33 -8.14 -10.81
N GLU A 95 -6.63 -7.11 -10.35
CA GLU A 95 -5.18 -7.12 -10.32
C GLU A 95 -4.66 -7.88 -9.08
N GLN A 96 -4.07 -9.06 -9.32
CA GLN A 96 -3.40 -9.87 -8.28
C GLN A 96 -2.03 -9.30 -7.91
N ILE A 97 -1.28 -8.83 -8.92
CA ILE A 97 0.08 -8.33 -8.76
C ILE A 97 0.08 -6.83 -9.08
N PRO A 98 0.50 -5.96 -8.15
CA PRO A 98 0.47 -4.50 -8.32
C PRO A 98 1.59 -4.04 -9.28
N ALA A 99 1.41 -4.25 -10.59
CA ALA A 99 2.46 -3.98 -11.57
C ALA A 99 2.17 -2.67 -12.32
N ASP A 100 3.13 -1.75 -12.28
CA ASP A 100 3.10 -0.47 -12.98
C ASP A 100 3.82 -0.57 -14.34
N LEU A 101 4.82 -1.46 -14.42
CA LEU A 101 5.51 -1.84 -15.65
C LEU A 101 5.43 -3.35 -15.90
N ARG A 102 5.35 -3.73 -17.16
CA ARG A 102 5.53 -5.11 -17.62
C ARG A 102 6.61 -5.16 -18.69
N VAL A 103 7.63 -6.02 -18.51
CA VAL A 103 8.76 -6.14 -19.44
C VAL A 103 8.69 -7.48 -20.15
N ASP A 104 8.69 -7.46 -21.48
CA ASP A 104 8.63 -8.63 -22.37
C ASP A 104 7.51 -9.64 -22.04
N HIS A 105 6.42 -9.18 -21.41
CA HIS A 105 5.35 -10.02 -20.87
C HIS A 105 5.76 -11.05 -19.81
N VAL A 106 7.00 -10.98 -19.31
CA VAL A 106 7.57 -11.92 -18.34
C VAL A 106 7.71 -11.27 -16.97
N TYR A 107 8.30 -10.08 -16.92
CA TYR A 107 8.60 -9.42 -15.65
C TYR A 107 7.50 -8.42 -15.30
N LEU A 108 7.06 -8.48 -14.05
CA LEU A 108 6.10 -7.55 -13.47
C LEU A 108 6.81 -6.69 -12.43
N LEU A 109 6.70 -5.38 -12.55
CA LEU A 109 7.42 -4.44 -11.69
C LEU A 109 6.45 -3.43 -11.08
N SER A 110 6.56 -3.24 -9.77
CA SER A 110 5.89 -2.20 -9.01
C SER A 110 6.87 -1.07 -8.71
N CYS A 111 6.49 0.15 -9.08
CA CYS A 111 7.23 1.37 -8.83
C CYS A 111 6.77 1.98 -7.50
N LYS A 112 7.57 1.83 -6.43
CA LYS A 112 7.15 2.19 -5.06
C LYS A 112 8.06 3.24 -4.42
N TYR A 113 7.58 4.48 -4.36
CA TYR A 113 8.33 5.63 -3.86
C TYR A 113 7.66 6.22 -2.62
N GLY A 114 8.31 6.12 -1.46
CA GLY A 114 7.88 6.79 -0.24
C GLY A 114 6.57 6.28 0.37
N SER A 115 6.31 4.97 0.25
CA SER A 115 5.11 4.36 0.84
C SER A 115 5.46 3.05 1.51
N THR A 116 5.02 2.88 2.76
CA THR A 116 5.10 1.60 3.48
C THR A 116 3.84 0.75 3.31
N ILE A 117 2.84 1.26 2.58
CA ILE A 117 1.53 0.62 2.48
C ILE A 117 1.63 -0.67 1.67
N LEU A 118 1.23 -1.77 2.30
CA LEU A 118 1.03 -3.08 1.68
C LEU A 118 -0.40 -3.23 1.20
N HIS A 119 -1.43 -2.77 1.92
CA HIS A 119 -2.82 -2.92 1.46
C HIS A 119 -3.64 -1.70 1.79
N ASN A 120 -4.60 -1.40 0.93
CA ASN A 120 -5.70 -0.47 1.22
C ASN A 120 -7.01 -1.20 0.90
N VAL A 121 -7.71 -1.66 1.94
CA VAL A 121 -8.88 -2.54 1.82
C VAL A 121 -9.95 -2.15 2.83
N SER A 122 -11.18 -2.65 2.70
CA SER A 122 -12.16 -2.53 3.77
C SER A 122 -11.70 -3.30 5.02
N PRO A 123 -11.94 -2.80 6.25
CA PRO A 123 -11.57 -3.51 7.47
C PRO A 123 -12.10 -4.95 7.55
N ALA A 124 -13.36 -5.21 7.20
CA ALA A 124 -13.94 -6.57 7.20
C ALA A 124 -13.22 -7.54 6.24
N HIS A 125 -12.65 -7.03 5.14
CA HIS A 125 -11.85 -7.86 4.22
C HIS A 125 -10.53 -8.30 4.85
N LEU A 126 -9.92 -7.44 5.67
CA LEU A 126 -8.70 -7.74 6.38
C LEU A 126 -8.98 -8.62 7.61
N PHE A 127 -9.79 -8.12 8.55
CA PHE A 127 -9.92 -8.68 9.89
C PHE A 127 -10.78 -9.93 9.95
N ASP A 128 -11.85 -10.02 9.15
CA ASP A 128 -12.74 -11.19 9.16
C ASP A 128 -12.35 -12.21 8.08
N ARG A 129 -12.03 -11.69 6.87
CA ARG A 129 -11.79 -12.52 5.67
C ARG A 129 -10.31 -12.78 5.40
N ARG A 130 -9.38 -12.26 6.20
CA ARG A 130 -7.93 -12.56 6.11
C ARG A 130 -7.35 -12.34 4.72
N LEU A 131 -7.84 -11.30 4.03
CA LEU A 131 -7.46 -10.99 2.65
C LEU A 131 -7.73 -12.13 1.64
N ALA A 132 -8.53 -13.14 2.00
CA ALA A 132 -8.77 -14.33 1.19
C ALA A 132 -9.87 -14.10 0.15
N ASP A 133 -10.98 -13.51 0.56
CA ASP A 133 -12.14 -13.23 -0.29
C ASP A 133 -12.43 -11.73 -0.33
N ARG A 134 -12.28 -11.13 -1.51
CA ARG A 134 -12.57 -9.71 -1.72
C ARG A 134 -14.07 -9.42 -1.86
N ARG A 135 -14.90 -10.42 -2.16
CA ARG A 135 -16.36 -10.24 -2.29
C ARG A 135 -17.01 -10.27 -0.91
N GLY A 136 -17.73 -9.21 -0.59
CA GLY A 136 -18.42 -9.09 0.67
C GLY A 136 -19.05 -7.72 0.79
N GLU A 137 -20.04 -7.62 1.66
CA GLU A 137 -20.78 -6.40 1.88
C GLU A 137 -19.87 -5.30 2.43
N ARG A 138 -20.10 -4.08 1.94
CA ARG A 138 -19.39 -2.90 2.40
C ARG A 138 -20.06 -2.40 3.69
N VAL A 139 -19.57 -2.89 4.82
CA VAL A 139 -20.07 -2.52 6.15
C VAL A 139 -19.36 -1.30 6.72
N ASP A 140 -20.07 -0.51 7.53
CA ASP A 140 -19.45 0.50 8.37
C ASP A 140 -18.75 -0.19 9.56
N TRP A 141 -17.43 -0.23 9.51
CA TRP A 141 -16.64 -0.95 10.50
C TRP A 141 -16.81 -0.35 11.90
N PHE A 142 -16.91 0.97 12.04
CA PHE A 142 -17.04 1.61 13.35
C PHE A 142 -18.37 1.27 14.00
N ALA A 143 -19.47 1.31 13.24
CA ALA A 143 -20.77 0.83 13.70
C ALA A 143 -20.76 -0.67 14.06
N THR A 144 -19.93 -1.46 13.37
CA THR A 144 -19.86 -2.92 13.59
C THR A 144 -19.07 -3.30 14.84
N VAL A 145 -17.97 -2.60 15.15
CA VAL A 145 -17.05 -3.00 16.23
C VAL A 145 -17.09 -2.11 17.46
N ALA A 146 -17.66 -0.92 17.34
CA ALA A 146 -17.74 0.06 18.42
C ALA A 146 -19.02 0.92 18.30
N PRO A 147 -20.22 0.31 18.25
CA PRO A 147 -21.47 1.02 17.99
C PRO A 147 -21.73 2.16 18.99
N GLU A 148 -21.57 1.90 20.29
CA GLU A 148 -21.80 2.89 21.35
C GLU A 148 -20.81 4.05 21.25
N ALA A 149 -19.49 3.77 21.22
CA ALA A 149 -18.47 4.81 21.08
C ALA A 149 -18.59 5.62 19.77
N TYR A 150 -19.05 4.99 18.69
CA TYR A 150 -19.27 5.69 17.42
C TYR A 150 -20.47 6.64 17.49
N GLN A 151 -21.55 6.18 18.13
CA GLN A 151 -22.74 6.98 18.38
C GLN A 151 -22.46 8.15 19.35
N ASP A 152 -21.63 7.94 20.38
CA ASP A 152 -21.25 8.98 21.33
C ASP A 152 -20.43 10.09 20.66
N LEU A 153 -19.43 9.70 19.84
CA LEU A 153 -18.65 10.67 19.06
C LEU A 153 -19.54 11.45 18.09
N TYR A 154 -20.46 10.76 17.40
CA TYR A 154 -21.42 11.39 16.52
C TYR A 154 -22.28 12.42 17.26
N SER A 155 -22.83 12.04 18.42
CA SER A 155 -23.70 12.88 19.23
C SER A 155 -22.97 14.12 19.74
N ALA A 156 -21.71 13.98 20.18
CA ALA A 156 -20.86 15.09 20.58
C ALA A 156 -20.58 16.05 19.41
N CYS A 157 -20.26 15.52 18.22
CA CYS A 157 -20.03 16.35 17.03
C CYS A 157 -21.31 17.07 16.59
N ARG A 158 -22.46 16.39 16.64
CA ARG A 158 -23.76 16.96 16.28
C ARG A 158 -24.15 18.11 17.20
N ALA A 159 -23.95 17.95 18.51
CA ALA A 159 -24.20 18.98 19.51
C ALA A 159 -23.27 20.19 19.33
N GLU A 160 -21.96 19.96 19.16
CA GLU A 160 -20.99 21.04 18.96
C GLU A 160 -21.26 21.85 17.68
N MET A 161 -21.71 21.18 16.61
CA MET A 161 -22.05 21.85 15.35
C MET A 161 -23.42 22.57 15.39
N GLY A 162 -24.23 22.37 16.43
CA GLY A 162 -25.60 22.89 16.51
C GLY A 162 -26.48 22.37 15.38
N ARG A 163 -26.39 21.07 15.07
CA ARG A 163 -27.04 20.42 13.91
C ARG A 163 -28.18 19.50 14.34
N ASP A 164 -29.18 20.06 14.99
CA ASP A 164 -30.33 19.28 15.50
C ASP A 164 -31.17 18.64 14.38
N GLU A 165 -31.09 19.18 13.16
CA GLU A 165 -31.75 18.65 11.97
C GLU A 165 -31.17 17.32 11.47
N LEU A 166 -29.97 16.95 11.91
CA LEU A 166 -29.39 15.65 11.60
C LEU A 166 -30.11 14.53 12.39
N PRO A 167 -30.14 13.29 11.85
CA PRO A 167 -30.70 12.15 12.55
C PRO A 167 -30.12 11.95 13.96
N ALA A 168 -30.87 11.31 14.86
CA ALA A 168 -30.35 11.00 16.18
C ALA A 168 -29.30 9.88 16.14
N ASP A 169 -29.48 8.90 15.24
CA ASP A 169 -28.59 7.75 15.07
C ASP A 169 -27.59 8.00 13.92
N VAL A 170 -26.32 7.65 14.15
CA VAL A 170 -25.25 7.73 13.14
C VAL A 170 -25.47 6.79 11.94
N GLY A 171 -26.16 5.68 12.16
CA GLY A 171 -26.56 4.71 11.13
C GLY A 171 -27.54 5.28 10.11
N ASP A 172 -28.34 6.27 10.52
CA ASP A 172 -29.34 6.94 9.66
C ASP A 172 -28.72 8.05 8.78
N LEU A 173 -27.40 8.27 8.86
CA LEU A 173 -26.71 9.27 8.05
C LEU A 173 -26.69 8.91 6.56
N ARG A 174 -27.43 9.69 5.78
CA ARG A 174 -27.42 9.70 4.32
C ARG A 174 -26.27 10.53 3.75
N THR A 175 -26.02 10.39 2.44
CA THR A 175 -24.88 11.04 1.75
C THR A 175 -24.90 12.56 1.81
N ASP A 176 -26.08 13.18 1.76
CA ASP A 176 -26.29 14.62 1.91
C ASP A 176 -25.93 15.08 3.33
N HIS A 177 -26.41 14.37 4.36
CA HIS A 177 -26.09 14.65 5.77
C HIS A 177 -24.57 14.62 6.01
N ARG A 178 -23.87 13.64 5.44
CA ARG A 178 -22.43 13.43 5.67
C ARG A 178 -21.55 14.59 5.20
N ARG A 179 -22.02 15.44 4.27
CA ARG A 179 -21.23 16.56 3.73
C ARG A 179 -20.93 17.62 4.78
N VAL A 180 -21.82 17.81 5.76
CA VAL A 180 -21.65 18.85 6.78
C VAL A 180 -20.43 18.60 7.65
N PHE A 181 -20.05 17.33 7.87
CA PHE A 181 -18.89 16.97 8.69
C PHE A 181 -17.54 17.35 8.08
N LYS A 182 -17.51 17.80 6.81
CA LYS A 182 -16.31 18.40 6.22
C LYS A 182 -15.88 19.70 6.90
N SER A 183 -16.80 20.38 7.61
CA SER A 183 -16.48 21.59 8.37
C SER A 183 -15.86 21.30 9.74
N LEU A 184 -15.79 20.03 10.17
CA LEU A 184 -15.15 19.69 11.45
C LEU A 184 -13.66 20.08 11.42
N PRO A 185 -13.13 20.63 12.52
CA PRO A 185 -11.72 21.00 12.62
C PRO A 185 -10.81 19.78 12.52
N ARG A 186 -9.59 19.96 12.01
CA ARG A 186 -8.58 18.88 11.92
C ARG A 186 -8.20 18.31 13.28
N THR A 187 -8.25 19.13 14.32
CA THR A 187 -8.02 18.74 15.72
C THR A 187 -9.36 18.62 16.43
N TRP A 188 -9.52 17.60 17.27
CA TRP A 188 -10.73 17.45 18.07
C TRP A 188 -10.80 18.53 19.17
N SER A 189 -12.00 19.03 19.43
CA SER A 189 -12.27 19.97 20.51
C SER A 189 -12.25 19.25 21.87
N ALA A 190 -12.27 19.99 22.97
CA ALA A 190 -12.39 19.38 24.30
C ALA A 190 -13.66 18.51 24.45
N GLY A 191 -14.77 18.89 23.80
CA GLY A 191 -16.04 18.16 23.86
C GLY A 191 -16.09 16.90 22.99
N THR A 192 -15.19 16.77 22.00
CA THR A 192 -15.14 15.63 21.07
C THR A 192 -13.90 14.75 21.24
N ALA A 193 -12.89 15.23 21.96
CA ALA A 193 -11.64 14.50 22.18
C ALA A 193 -11.84 13.19 22.95
N GLU A 194 -12.58 13.22 24.07
CA GLU A 194 -12.80 12.01 24.88
C GLU A 194 -13.67 10.96 24.16
N PRO A 195 -14.83 11.31 23.56
CA PRO A 195 -15.58 10.34 22.72
C PRO A 195 -14.74 9.78 21.57
N TYR A 196 -13.85 10.59 20.99
CA TYR A 196 -12.97 10.11 19.94
C TYR A 196 -11.89 9.16 20.48
N HIS A 197 -11.29 9.45 21.63
CA HIS A 197 -10.34 8.54 22.27
C HIS A 197 -10.98 7.20 22.62
N GLU A 198 -12.22 7.21 23.11
CA GLU A 198 -12.98 5.99 23.36
C GLU A 198 -13.19 5.21 22.07
N LEU A 199 -13.66 5.85 20.99
CA LEU A 199 -13.79 5.22 19.68
C LEU A 199 -12.47 4.58 19.21
N VAL A 200 -11.35 5.32 19.33
CA VAL A 200 -10.02 4.82 18.98
C VAL A 200 -9.66 3.56 19.77
N ARG A 201 -9.92 3.57 21.08
CA ARG A 201 -9.67 2.43 21.97
C ARG A 201 -10.53 1.23 21.61
N SER A 202 -11.86 1.39 21.55
CA SER A 202 -12.79 0.28 21.30
C SER A 202 -12.54 -0.34 19.93
N VAL A 203 -12.37 0.49 18.88
CA VAL A 203 -12.11 -0.01 17.52
C VAL A 203 -10.80 -0.77 17.46
N SER A 204 -9.71 -0.25 18.06
CA SER A 204 -8.40 -0.93 18.07
C SER A 204 -8.49 -2.29 18.77
N VAL A 205 -9.08 -2.33 19.96
CA VAL A 205 -9.20 -3.54 20.79
C VAL A 205 -10.05 -4.61 20.09
N VAL A 206 -11.27 -4.25 19.67
CA VAL A 206 -12.21 -5.22 19.08
C VAL A 206 -11.71 -5.69 17.71
N SER A 207 -11.07 -4.82 16.91
CA SER A 207 -10.48 -5.22 15.63
C SER A 207 -9.33 -6.22 15.82
N ALA A 208 -8.44 -5.97 16.80
CA ALA A 208 -7.36 -6.90 17.12
C ALA A 208 -7.89 -8.26 17.61
N GLN A 209 -8.90 -8.26 18.47
CA GLN A 209 -9.56 -9.48 18.95
C GLN A 209 -10.18 -10.28 17.80
N ARG A 210 -10.94 -9.62 16.92
CA ARG A 210 -11.54 -10.27 15.73
C ARG A 210 -10.47 -10.85 14.82
N TRP A 211 -9.39 -10.11 14.58
CA TRP A 211 -8.29 -10.58 13.74
C TRP A 211 -7.65 -11.85 14.31
N ASN A 212 -7.29 -11.83 15.60
CA ASN A 212 -6.72 -12.99 16.29
C ASN A 212 -7.67 -14.20 16.30
N ALA A 213 -8.97 -13.97 16.53
CA ALA A 213 -9.99 -15.02 16.47
C ALA A 213 -10.12 -15.62 15.07
N SER A 214 -9.93 -14.83 14.01
CA SER A 214 -9.97 -15.30 12.63
C SER A 214 -8.72 -16.14 12.25
N LEU A 215 -7.59 -15.95 12.92
CA LEU A 215 -6.28 -16.49 12.57
C LEU A 215 -5.95 -17.79 13.33
N THR A 216 -6.61 -18.88 12.95
CA THR A 216 -6.29 -20.23 13.45
C THR A 216 -4.86 -20.64 13.04
N PRO A 217 -4.19 -21.54 13.79
CA PRO A 217 -2.84 -21.99 13.45
C PRO A 217 -2.67 -22.46 12.00
N ALA A 218 -3.70 -23.10 11.44
CA ALA A 218 -3.69 -23.64 10.07
C ALA A 218 -3.63 -22.56 8.97
N VAL A 219 -4.08 -21.33 9.24
CA VAL A 219 -4.20 -20.28 8.21
C VAL A 219 -3.23 -19.12 8.38
N ARG A 220 -2.47 -19.07 9.50
CA ARG A 220 -1.56 -17.95 9.80
C ARG A 220 -0.45 -17.79 8.78
N GLU A 221 0.15 -18.89 8.33
CA GLU A 221 1.21 -18.83 7.31
C GLU A 221 0.67 -18.30 5.98
N GLU A 222 -0.46 -18.83 5.51
CA GLU A 222 -1.07 -18.34 4.27
C GLU A 222 -1.50 -16.88 4.39
N PHE A 223 -1.99 -16.47 5.55
CA PHE A 223 -2.30 -15.09 5.83
C PHE A 223 -1.06 -14.18 5.77
N LEU A 224 0.08 -14.62 6.32
CA LEU A 224 1.34 -13.89 6.22
C LEU A 224 1.76 -13.69 4.75
N TRP A 225 1.56 -14.67 3.88
CA TRP A 225 1.83 -14.49 2.47
C TRP A 225 0.93 -13.44 1.83
N ARG A 226 -0.36 -13.45 2.15
CA ARG A 226 -1.31 -12.44 1.64
C ARG A 226 -0.97 -11.04 2.14
N ILE A 227 -0.64 -10.88 3.42
CA ILE A 227 -0.29 -9.57 3.98
C ILE A 227 0.98 -9.02 3.33
N LEU A 228 2.01 -9.86 3.14
CA LEU A 228 3.26 -9.53 2.44
C LEU A 228 3.15 -9.55 0.91
N ARG A 229 1.94 -9.76 0.36
CA ARG A 229 1.68 -9.81 -1.08
C ARG A 229 2.51 -10.85 -1.85
N LEU A 230 2.88 -11.98 -1.25
CA LEU A 230 3.44 -13.09 -2.02
C LEU A 230 2.36 -13.62 -2.98
N GLN A 231 2.72 -13.76 -4.25
CA GLN A 231 1.80 -14.19 -5.32
C GLN A 231 2.30 -15.50 -5.94
N PRO A 232 1.46 -16.21 -6.71
CA PRO A 232 1.88 -17.44 -7.41
C PRO A 232 3.05 -17.23 -8.39
N SER A 233 3.27 -16.01 -8.85
CA SER A 233 4.42 -15.60 -9.67
C SER A 233 5.24 -14.55 -8.93
N PRO A 234 6.58 -14.59 -9.01
CA PRO A 234 7.41 -13.52 -8.48
C PRO A 234 7.17 -12.23 -9.26
N TYR A 235 7.39 -11.11 -8.58
CA TYR A 235 7.40 -9.78 -9.18
C TYR A 235 8.44 -8.92 -8.47
N PHE A 236 8.74 -7.75 -9.02
CA PHE A 236 9.80 -6.89 -8.53
C PHE A 236 9.24 -5.59 -7.99
N VAL A 237 9.88 -5.05 -6.96
CA VAL A 237 9.61 -3.70 -6.48
C VAL A 237 10.86 -2.88 -6.69
N LEU A 238 10.70 -1.79 -7.43
CA LEU A 238 11.73 -0.80 -7.70
C LEU A 238 11.26 0.56 -7.18
N GLY A 239 12.09 1.27 -6.45
CA GLY A 239 11.73 2.59 -5.96
C GLY A 239 12.69 3.12 -4.91
N ALA A 240 12.16 3.84 -3.93
CA ALA A 240 12.94 4.37 -2.83
C ALA A 240 12.09 4.58 -1.57
N THR A 241 12.75 4.54 -0.40
CA THR A 241 12.15 4.94 0.88
C THR A 241 11.89 6.45 0.90
N ASP A 242 11.18 6.93 1.93
CA ASP A 242 11.02 8.37 2.17
C ASP A 242 12.37 9.07 2.42
N GLU A 243 13.32 8.34 3.01
CA GLU A 243 14.71 8.77 3.23
C GLU A 243 15.59 8.63 1.97
N HIS A 244 15.00 8.21 0.86
CA HIS A 244 15.62 8.04 -0.46
C HIS A 244 16.57 6.85 -0.61
N ASP A 245 16.54 5.89 0.32
CA ASP A 245 17.26 4.64 0.15
C ASP A 245 16.64 3.83 -1.00
N PRO A 246 17.44 3.29 -1.94
CA PRO A 246 16.91 2.48 -3.02
C PRO A 246 16.17 1.24 -2.49
N LEU A 247 14.95 1.04 -2.98
CA LEU A 247 14.18 -0.17 -2.74
C LEU A 247 14.20 -1.01 -4.02
N ARG A 248 14.97 -2.10 -4.01
CA ARG A 248 15.16 -2.96 -5.17
C ARG A 248 15.14 -4.40 -4.71
N TYR A 249 14.01 -5.08 -4.88
CA TYR A 249 13.89 -6.47 -4.46
C TYR A 249 12.91 -7.25 -5.31
N ARG A 250 13.13 -8.56 -5.40
CA ARG A 250 12.18 -9.53 -5.88
C ARG A 250 11.29 -9.98 -4.72
N VAL A 251 9.98 -9.93 -4.92
CA VAL A 251 9.02 -10.60 -4.04
C VAL A 251 8.91 -12.05 -4.46
N LEU A 252 9.21 -12.94 -3.52
CA LEU A 252 9.18 -14.38 -3.69
C LEU A 252 7.75 -14.92 -3.80
N THR A 253 7.63 -16.14 -4.31
CA THR A 253 6.38 -16.90 -4.25
C THR A 253 6.22 -17.60 -2.90
N PRO A 254 5.01 -18.06 -2.54
CA PRO A 254 4.83 -18.95 -1.39
C PRO A 254 5.70 -20.22 -1.43
N TRP A 255 5.99 -20.73 -2.64
CA TRP A 255 6.85 -21.89 -2.84
C TRP A 255 8.29 -21.58 -2.43
N ASP A 256 8.87 -20.51 -2.98
CA ASP A 256 10.22 -20.06 -2.65
C ASP A 256 10.33 -19.73 -1.16
N PHE A 257 9.29 -19.11 -0.60
CA PHE A 257 9.22 -18.79 0.82
C PHE A 257 9.32 -20.05 1.68
N ARG A 258 8.53 -21.09 1.42
CA ARG A 258 8.59 -22.35 2.20
C ARG A 258 9.90 -23.09 2.05
N ALA A 259 10.54 -22.99 0.88
CA ALA A 259 11.83 -23.62 0.65
C ALA A 259 12.92 -23.06 1.57
N ARG A 260 12.87 -21.76 1.90
CA ARG A 260 13.88 -21.08 2.72
C ARG A 260 13.45 -20.80 4.14
N PHE A 261 12.21 -20.42 4.36
CA PHE A 261 11.71 -19.94 5.64
C PHE A 261 10.74 -20.94 6.27
N ALA A 262 10.74 -20.99 7.60
CA ALA A 262 9.73 -21.70 8.37
C ALA A 262 8.92 -20.70 9.20
N PHE A 263 7.60 -20.68 8.99
CA PHE A 263 6.70 -19.87 9.82
C PHE A 263 6.74 -20.33 11.28
N ARG A 264 6.82 -19.39 12.23
CA ARG A 264 6.81 -19.66 13.68
C ARG A 264 5.59 -19.08 14.38
N ALA A 265 5.37 -17.79 14.21
CA ALA A 265 4.30 -17.09 14.92
C ALA A 265 3.77 -15.91 14.12
N PHE A 266 2.53 -15.54 14.42
CA PHE A 266 1.88 -14.31 13.98
C PHE A 266 1.01 -13.83 15.13
N ASP A 267 1.26 -12.60 15.58
CA ASP A 267 0.56 -11.96 16.69
C ASP A 267 0.04 -10.60 16.26
N ALA A 268 -1.15 -10.22 16.73
CA ALA A 268 -1.73 -8.90 16.54
C ALA A 268 -2.26 -8.34 17.85
N TRP A 269 -2.09 -7.04 18.08
CA TRP A 269 -2.51 -6.38 19.32
C TRP A 269 -2.93 -4.93 19.07
N PRO A 270 -3.85 -4.39 19.88
CA PRO A 270 -4.28 -3.00 19.74
C PRO A 270 -3.15 -2.03 20.09
N HIS A 271 -3.12 -0.88 19.43
CA HIS A 271 -2.28 0.25 19.81
C HIS A 271 -3.12 1.52 19.78
N VAL A 272 -3.34 2.11 20.96
CA VAL A 272 -4.32 3.18 21.16
C VAL A 272 -3.59 4.52 21.14
N VAL A 273 -3.37 5.06 19.94
CA VAL A 273 -2.68 6.35 19.76
C VAL A 273 -3.27 7.10 18.57
N GLY A 274 -3.89 8.25 18.82
CA GLY A 274 -4.28 9.24 17.81
C GLY A 274 -5.41 8.82 16.85
N GLN A 275 -5.37 7.61 16.29
CA GLN A 275 -6.39 6.98 15.46
C GLN A 275 -6.42 5.47 15.76
N PRO A 276 -7.46 4.73 15.36
CA PRO A 276 -7.50 3.30 15.64
C PRO A 276 -6.38 2.55 14.90
N ILE A 277 -5.55 1.83 15.64
CA ILE A 277 -4.39 1.09 15.12
C ILE A 277 -4.37 -0.34 15.68
N VAL A 278 -4.08 -1.31 14.81
CA VAL A 278 -3.75 -2.68 15.20
C VAL A 278 -2.34 -3.01 14.72
N ARG A 279 -1.42 -3.28 15.66
CA ARG A 279 -0.06 -3.72 15.33
C ARG A 279 -0.05 -5.22 15.06
N TRP A 280 0.90 -5.65 14.23
CA TRP A 280 1.12 -7.06 13.96
C TRP A 280 2.61 -7.38 13.86
N ARG A 281 2.94 -8.63 14.20
CA ARG A 281 4.29 -9.17 14.09
C ARG A 281 4.23 -10.60 13.61
N ALA A 282 5.12 -10.93 12.68
CA ALA A 282 5.40 -12.30 12.29
C ALA A 282 6.84 -12.69 12.65
N VAL A 283 7.03 -13.94 13.06
CA VAL A 283 8.35 -14.53 13.30
C VAL A 283 8.51 -15.72 12.37
N VAL A 284 9.66 -15.78 11.71
CA VAL A 284 10.02 -16.85 10.77
C VAL A 284 11.46 -17.28 10.99
N LEU A 285 11.76 -18.56 10.87
CA LEU A 285 13.13 -19.07 10.86
C LEU A 285 13.67 -19.05 9.43
N ASP A 286 14.79 -18.36 9.19
CA ASP A 286 15.58 -18.51 7.96
C ASP A 286 16.41 -19.79 8.07
N ARG A 287 16.06 -20.82 7.29
CA ARG A 287 16.72 -22.13 7.35
C ARG A 287 18.16 -22.08 6.84
N VAL A 288 18.49 -21.11 5.99
CA VAL A 288 19.83 -20.94 5.44
C VAL A 288 20.77 -20.30 6.46
N LEU A 289 20.28 -19.26 7.15
CA LEU A 289 21.08 -18.55 8.15
C LEU A 289 20.98 -19.17 9.55
N GLY A 290 20.00 -20.03 9.80
CA GLY A 290 19.73 -20.60 11.12
C GLY A 290 19.20 -19.59 12.13
N THR A 291 18.73 -18.42 11.69
CA THR A 291 18.31 -17.31 12.56
C THR A 291 16.85 -16.96 12.37
N GLU A 292 16.22 -16.45 13.44
CA GLU A 292 14.87 -15.92 13.35
C GLU A 292 14.87 -14.51 12.76
N ARG A 293 13.89 -14.24 11.92
CA ARG A 293 13.57 -12.91 11.40
C ARG A 293 12.22 -12.48 11.93
N THR A 294 12.18 -11.23 12.39
CA THR A 294 10.94 -10.58 12.81
C THR A 294 10.48 -9.62 11.72
N ILE A 295 9.19 -9.66 11.41
CA ILE A 295 8.55 -8.77 10.46
C ILE A 295 7.44 -8.04 11.20
N ASP A 296 7.56 -6.72 11.27
CA ASP A 296 6.66 -5.84 12.00
C ASP A 296 5.84 -5.00 11.02
N GLY A 297 4.62 -4.68 11.43
CA GLY A 297 3.80 -3.70 10.76
C GLY A 297 2.62 -3.26 11.62
N HIS A 298 1.79 -2.40 11.03
CA HIS A 298 0.56 -1.96 11.68
C HIS A 298 -0.55 -1.72 10.66
N VAL A 299 -1.77 -1.60 11.18
CA VAL A 299 -2.97 -1.32 10.39
C VAL A 299 -3.60 -0.05 10.94
N GLU A 300 -3.77 0.95 10.10
CA GLU A 300 -4.55 2.15 10.40
C GLU A 300 -5.99 1.94 9.94
N ILE A 301 -6.97 2.15 10.83
CA ILE A 301 -8.40 2.10 10.50
C ILE A 301 -8.95 3.52 10.56
N ARG A 302 -9.49 4.01 9.44
CA ARG A 302 -9.85 5.43 9.33
C ARG A 302 -11.00 5.65 8.36
N TRP A 303 -11.74 6.75 8.49
CA TRP A 303 -12.74 7.11 7.49
C TRP A 303 -12.10 7.35 6.11
N SER A 304 -12.71 6.79 5.06
CA SER A 304 -12.36 7.19 3.70
C SER A 304 -12.89 8.60 3.41
N HIS A 305 -12.01 9.48 2.90
CA HIS A 305 -12.34 10.86 2.48
C HIS A 305 -12.79 11.83 3.59
N GLY A 306 -12.45 11.56 4.85
CA GLY A 306 -12.68 12.46 5.99
C GLY A 306 -13.74 11.97 6.96
N ARG A 307 -13.82 12.62 8.13
CA ARG A 307 -14.70 12.20 9.25
C ARG A 307 -16.15 12.06 8.80
N PHE A 308 -16.79 10.95 9.19
CA PHE A 308 -18.18 10.61 8.84
C PHE A 308 -18.52 10.55 7.33
N SER A 309 -17.55 10.70 6.42
CA SER A 309 -17.83 10.89 4.98
C SER A 309 -18.14 9.60 4.22
N GLY A 310 -17.77 8.45 4.76
CA GLY A 310 -18.06 7.14 4.19
C GLY A 310 -17.61 6.03 5.11
N VAL A 311 -17.81 4.77 4.69
CA VAL A 311 -17.34 3.64 5.49
C VAL A 311 -15.82 3.69 5.68
N PRO A 312 -15.31 3.18 6.81
CA PRO A 312 -13.87 3.14 7.06
C PRO A 312 -13.08 2.27 6.06
N GLU A 313 -11.80 2.60 5.90
CA GLU A 313 -10.77 1.81 5.23
C GLU A 313 -9.71 1.32 6.24
N ALA A 314 -9.07 0.20 5.94
CA ALA A 314 -7.91 -0.32 6.63
C ALA A 314 -6.68 -0.21 5.71
N LYS A 315 -5.69 0.55 6.18
CA LYS A 315 -4.37 0.64 5.54
C LYS A 315 -3.38 -0.22 6.29
N VAL A 316 -2.84 -1.22 5.61
CA VAL A 316 -1.81 -2.09 6.17
C VAL A 316 -0.45 -1.52 5.80
N HIS A 317 0.37 -1.23 6.81
CA HIS A 317 1.73 -0.74 6.71
C HIS A 317 2.73 -1.83 7.10
N LEU A 318 3.89 -1.78 6.45
CA LEU A 318 5.08 -2.56 6.81
C LEU A 318 6.04 -1.64 7.57
N ASP A 319 6.37 -2.00 8.81
CA ASP A 319 7.30 -1.23 9.65
C ASP A 319 8.75 -1.71 9.46
N SER A 320 8.94 -3.00 9.16
CA SER A 320 10.27 -3.54 8.84
C SER A 320 10.79 -3.00 7.51
N HIS A 321 12.10 -2.72 7.46
CA HIS A 321 12.74 -2.33 6.20
C HIS A 321 12.60 -3.45 5.15
N PRO A 322 12.16 -3.17 3.90
CA PRO A 322 11.87 -4.23 2.93
C PRO A 322 13.03 -5.22 2.67
N HIS A 323 14.28 -4.77 2.71
CA HIS A 323 15.45 -5.66 2.53
C HIS A 323 15.69 -6.65 3.69
N THR A 324 15.01 -6.50 4.83
CA THR A 324 15.11 -7.44 5.96
C THR A 324 13.93 -8.42 6.02
N VAL A 325 12.86 -8.15 5.27
CA VAL A 325 11.62 -8.94 5.26
C VAL A 325 11.85 -10.29 4.59
N ALA A 326 11.44 -11.37 5.25
CA ALA A 326 11.46 -12.69 4.65
C ALA A 326 10.48 -12.76 3.48
N GLY A 327 10.94 -13.30 2.35
CA GLY A 327 10.19 -13.29 1.10
C GLY A 327 10.53 -12.13 0.17
N TYR A 328 11.31 -11.13 0.61
CA TYR A 328 11.81 -10.06 -0.24
C TYR A 328 13.33 -10.23 -0.41
N GLU A 329 13.76 -10.58 -1.62
CA GLU A 329 15.18 -10.79 -1.93
C GLU A 329 15.74 -9.54 -2.62
N PRO A 330 16.71 -8.83 -2.01
CA PRO A 330 17.34 -7.66 -2.63
C PRO A 330 17.96 -8.01 -3.99
N LEU A 331 17.86 -7.08 -4.95
CA LEU A 331 18.53 -7.22 -6.23
C LEU A 331 20.02 -6.91 -6.07
N SER A 332 20.86 -7.84 -6.52
CA SER A 332 22.31 -7.64 -6.68
C SER A 332 22.65 -7.09 -8.05
#